data_AF-A0A8T8I5Z3-F1
#
_entry.id   AF-A0A8T8I5Z3-F1
#
_cell.length_a   1.000
_cell.length_b   1.000
_cell.length_c   1.000
_cell.angle_alpha   90.00
_cell.angle_beta   90.00
_cell.angle_gamma   90.00
#
_symmetry.space_group_name_H-M   'P 1'
#
loop_
_entity.id
_entity.type
_entity.pdbx_description
1 polymer ?
#
loop_
_entity_poly.entity_id
_entity_poly.type
_entity_poly.pdbx_seq_one_letter_code
_entity_poly.pdbx_strand_id
1 'polypeptide(L)' 'RHACGRAAWVAERMGVRLVGCDVSGWEVVVEVSGPDSVVGAPGARARAGPGEG' A
#
# COMPACT_ATOMS: atom_id res chain seq x y z
N ARG A 1 -11.97 1.61 6.77
CA ARG A 1 -11.31 0.39 7.31
C ARG A 1 -11.23 -0.78 6.31
N HIS A 2 -12.29 -1.11 5.55
CA HIS A 2 -12.26 -2.20 4.55
C HIS A 2 -11.20 -2.05 3.46
N ALA A 3 -10.91 -0.82 2.99
CA ALA A 3 -9.89 -0.58 1.97
C ALA A 3 -8.48 -1.01 2.44
N CYS A 4 -8.05 -0.61 3.64
CA CYS A 4 -6.77 -1.03 4.21
C CYS A 4 -6.68 -2.53 4.44
N GLY A 5 -7.77 -3.16 4.89
CA GLY A 5 -7.80 -4.62 5.05
C GLY A 5 -7.62 -5.35 3.71
N ARG A 6 -8.27 -4.86 2.65
CA ARG A 6 -8.08 -5.39 1.30
C ARG A 6 -6.65 -5.14 0.79
N ALA A 7 -6.09 -3.95 1.03
CA ALA A 7 -4.72 -3.62 0.65
C ALA A 7 -3.70 -4.53 1.35
N ALA A 8 -3.88 -4.81 2.64
CA ALA A 8 -3.04 -5.74 3.39
C ALA A 8 -3.09 -7.15 2.78
N TRP A 9 -4.31 -7.65 2.51
CA TRP A 9 -4.48 -8.96 1.88
C TRP A 9 -3.84 -9.07 0.49
N VAL A 10 -3.92 -8.01 -0.33
CA VAL A 10 -3.22 -7.98 -1.63
C VAL A 10 -1.70 -7.95 -1.43
N ALA A 11 -1.20 -7.10 -0.52
CA ALA A 11 0.22 -6.98 -0.21
C ALA A 11 0.82 -8.33 0.21
N GLU A 12 0.15 -9.05 1.12
CA GLU A 12 0.56 -10.38 1.57
C GLU A 12 0.69 -11.37 0.41
N ARG A 13 -0.28 -11.40 -0.53
CA ARG A 13 -0.20 -12.27 -1.72
C ARG A 13 0.86 -11.84 -2.72
N MET A 14 1.27 -10.58 -2.70
CA MET A 14 2.40 -10.08 -3.50
C MET A 14 3.76 -10.29 -2.81
N GLY A 15 3.79 -10.85 -1.59
CA GLY A 15 5.03 -11.04 -0.83
C GLY A 15 5.63 -9.74 -0.30
N VAL A 16 4.80 -8.69 -0.12
CA VAL A 16 5.21 -7.40 0.44
C VAL A 16 4.38 -7.09 1.68
N ARG A 17 4.87 -6.21 2.55
CA ARG A 17 4.18 -5.80 3.77
C ARG A 17 3.53 -4.44 3.57
N LEU A 18 2.26 -4.30 3.95
CA LEU A 18 1.63 -2.98 4.08
C LEU A 18 2.20 -2.28 5.31
N VAL A 19 2.84 -1.12 5.12
CA VAL A 19 3.48 -0.33 6.19
C VAL A 19 2.76 0.98 6.48
N GLY A 20 1.93 1.44 5.55
CA GLY A 20 1.08 2.63 5.71
C GLY A 20 -0.24 2.48 4.97
N CYS A 21 -1.32 2.99 5.57
CA CYS A 21 -2.61 3.13 4.91
C CYS A 21 -3.34 4.34 5.48
N ASP A 22 -3.57 5.33 4.64
CA ASP A 22 -4.36 6.51 4.96
C ASP A 22 -5.63 6.52 4.10
N VAL A 23 -6.75 6.87 4.73
CA VAL A 23 -8.04 7.00 4.06
C VAL A 23 -8.62 8.34 4.45
N SER A 24 -8.66 9.26 3.48
CA SER A 24 -9.16 10.61 3.66
C SER A 24 -10.27 10.89 2.65
N GLY A 25 -11.52 10.88 3.13
CA GLY A 25 -12.71 10.98 2.27
C GLY A 25 -12.76 9.82 1.25
N TRP A 26 -12.64 10.16 -0.02
CA TRP A 26 -12.63 9.23 -1.17
C TRP A 26 -11.23 8.76 -1.58
N GLU A 27 -10.18 9.33 -1.00
CA GLU A 27 -8.79 9.04 -1.37
C GLU A 27 -8.23 8.01 -0.40
N VAL A 28 -7.50 7.06 -0.96
CA VAL A 28 -6.78 6.02 -0.25
C VAL A 28 -5.33 6.06 -0.70
N VAL A 29 -4.42 6.19 0.26
CA VAL A 29 -3.00 6.11 0.02
C VAL A 29 -2.46 4.89 0.77
N VAL A 30 -1.71 4.05 0.07
CA VAL A 30 -1.06 2.88 0.65
C VAL A 30 0.44 2.93 0.43
N GLU A 31 1.16 2.47 1.42
CA GLU A 31 2.62 2.33 1.38
C GLU A 31 2.97 0.89 1.70
N VAL A 32 3.80 0.29 0.84
CA VAL A 32 4.25 -1.09 0.98
C VAL A 32 5.76 -1.13 1.05
N SER A 33 6.27 -2.13 1.75
CA SER A 33 7.69 -2.46 1.83
C SER A 33 7.90 -3.90 1.37
N GLY A 34 8.84 -4.09 0.46
CA GLY A 34 9.26 -5.41 0.00
C GLY A 34 10.18 -6.11 0.99
N PRO A 35 10.68 -7.30 0.63
CA PRO A 35 11.64 -8.01 1.46
C PRO A 35 12.95 -7.24 1.60
N ASP A 36 13.60 -7.40 2.75
CA ASP A 36 14.93 -6.85 2.98
C ASP A 36 15.93 -7.35 1.92
N SER A 37 16.78 -6.44 1.48
CA SER A 37 17.89 -6.72 0.57
C SER A 37 19.19 -6.17 1.16
N VAL A 38 20.32 -6.41 0.49
CA VAL A 38 21.64 -5.92 0.93
C VAL A 38 21.73 -4.38 1.04
N VAL A 39 20.81 -3.65 0.40
CA VAL A 39 20.71 -2.19 0.46
C VAL A 39 19.47 -1.70 1.23
N GLY A 40 18.78 -2.59 1.94
CA GLY A 40 17.52 -2.32 2.66
C GLY A 40 16.27 -2.80 1.92
N ALA A 41 15.11 -2.65 2.55
CA ALA A 41 13.82 -3.05 1.97
C ALA A 41 13.31 -2.00 0.96
N PRO A 42 12.98 -2.38 -0.29
CA PRO A 42 12.42 -1.45 -1.25
C PRO A 42 11.01 -1.02 -0.83
N GLY A 43 10.65 0.25 -1.07
CA GLY A 43 9.34 0.80 -0.74
C GLY A 43 8.59 1.27 -1.97
N ALA A 44 7.26 1.20 -1.94
CA ALA A 44 6.40 1.78 -2.97
C ALA A 44 5.15 2.41 -2.36
N ARG A 45 4.61 3.43 -3.05
CA ARG A 45 3.40 4.14 -2.65
C ARG A 45 2.38 4.10 -3.79
N ALA A 46 1.13 3.79 -3.47
CA ALA A 46 0.03 3.82 -4.42
C ALA A 46 -1.14 4.67 -3.89
N ARG A 47 -1.87 5.28 -4.82
CA ARG A 47 -2.97 6.21 -4.57
C ARG A 47 -4.19 5.74 -5.35
N ALA A 48 -5.33 5.63 -4.68
CA ALA A 48 -6.62 5.38 -5.31
C ALA A 48 -7.60 6.48 -4.89
N GLY A 49 -8.28 7.08 -5.85
CA GLY A 49 -9.22 8.17 -5.63
C GLY A 49 -9.76 8.67 -6.97
N PRO A 50 -10.61 9.70 -6.97
CA PRO A 50 -11.05 10.33 -8.21
C PRO A 50 -9.83 10.78 -9.00
N GLY A 51 -9.67 10.23 -10.20
CA GLY A 51 -8.72 10.73 -11.18
C GLY A 51 -9.41 11.76 -12.04
N GLU A 52 -8.71 12.84 -12.37
CA GLU A 52 -9.01 13.54 -13.63
C GLU A 52 -8.38 12.67 -14.73
N GLY A 53 -9.23 11.89 -15.40
CA GLY A 53 -8.86 11.09 -16.57
C GLY A 53 -9.37 11.76 -17.83
#